data_AF-A0A959BND5-F1
#
_entry.id   AF-A0A959BND5-F1
#
_cell.length_a   1.000
_cell.length_b   1.000
_cell.length_c   1.000
_cell.angle_alpha   90.00
_cell.angle_beta   90.00
_cell.angle_gamma   90.00
#
_symmetry.space_group_name_H-M   'P 1'
#
loop_
_entity.id
_entity.type
_entity.pdbx_description
1 polymer ?
#
loop_
_entity_poly.entity_id
_entity_poly.type
_entity_poly.pdbx_seq_one_letter_code
_entity_poly.pdbx_strand_id
1 'polypeptide(L)'
;MRASEASDYYQCLFDGSRALSDFYIAQNRFDDSEQWLEKGLRWMVENGNGAQQAAMYNELGILKYYKGEIPASIEFFQKAIPLYESDGTIEQVANGYSNLANLWQITGNWVASVENYLKALKRFEEIGLQNGVGTTLHNIGVLYYDNGRDSLAADYYKQAEGILRQSGDSLYLAQALTSLADYYSEQERWEDGEKVLLEALPILESFQFPVGITHACNKLGGIYLHYGQLDKAEAYLNRAYQLAETISSDQEIGWALMNKARLAKERGQYQTALEYARRSLGIFQQLGMKEYIFNAHELLSEIHAAFGQYELALEEHRIYASKQDSFINSQMNRQISELQVAYETEKKDKEITSLIQEAQLSQLRYTLLAGSLLAALLIGGLLYNRQRLKHRKDRQLREQEQRLEAQRLRTAQLEKEQLQRELDHKQQELATQVLHLCRKNEMLQNIQEELGKLPAAGPSAQKAQSLARQISHNLSSDEDWEAFLESFRSVHRDFFDYLAREYPNLTTGEIRLASLMKLNLSTKEIATLLNITADGIKKARYRLRKKMALESEVNIQEFLLRYPVAEVPA
;
A
#
# COMPACT_ATOMS: atom_id res chain seq x y z
N MET A 1 -47.80 5.55 15.92
CA MET A 1 -47.16 6.18 14.75
C MET A 1 -46.19 5.19 14.16
N ARG A 2 -46.19 5.03 12.83
CA ARG A 2 -45.12 4.31 12.13
C ARG A 2 -43.80 5.05 12.36
N ALA A 3 -42.67 4.34 12.40
CA ALA A 3 -41.37 4.96 12.69
C ALA A 3 -41.03 6.15 11.77
N SER A 4 -41.53 6.14 10.51
CA SER A 4 -41.39 7.27 9.58
C SER A 4 -42.21 8.49 10.00
N GLU A 5 -43.45 8.31 10.47
CA GLU A 5 -44.33 9.41 10.92
C GLU A 5 -43.78 10.10 12.17
N ALA A 6 -43.11 9.34 13.05
CA ALA A 6 -42.44 9.89 14.22
C ALA A 6 -41.21 10.72 13.83
N SER A 7 -40.39 10.22 12.89
CA SER A 7 -39.22 10.94 12.38
C SER A 7 -39.60 12.27 11.72
N ASP A 8 -40.63 12.28 10.87
CA ASP A 8 -41.13 13.48 10.20
C ASP A 8 -41.70 14.51 11.20
N TYR A 9 -42.34 14.02 12.27
CA TYR A 9 -42.85 14.87 13.34
C TYR A 9 -41.74 15.57 14.13
N TYR A 10 -40.66 14.85 14.47
CA TYR A 10 -39.52 15.44 15.18
C TYR A 10 -38.77 16.45 14.33
N GLN A 11 -38.61 16.17 13.03
CA GLN A 11 -38.03 17.12 12.09
C GLN A 11 -38.86 18.41 12.01
N CYS A 12 -40.19 18.31 11.95
CA CYS A 12 -41.08 19.49 11.99
C CYS A 12 -40.93 20.31 13.29
N LEU A 13 -40.79 19.65 14.45
CA LEU A 13 -40.58 20.36 15.71
C LEU A 13 -39.22 21.06 15.76
N PHE A 14 -38.17 20.41 15.25
CA PHE A 14 -36.84 20.99 15.13
C PHE A 14 -36.86 22.24 14.23
N ASP A 15 -37.38 22.11 13.02
CA ASP A 15 -37.45 23.22 12.05
C ASP A 15 -38.36 24.33 12.56
N GLY A 16 -39.48 24.00 13.21
CA GLY A 16 -40.41 24.95 13.80
C GLY A 16 -39.79 25.76 14.94
N SER A 17 -39.05 25.11 15.85
CA SER A 17 -38.34 25.79 16.94
C SER A 17 -37.30 26.79 16.42
N ARG A 18 -36.54 26.42 15.37
CA ARG A 18 -35.55 27.31 14.73
C ARG A 18 -36.22 28.49 14.04
N ALA A 19 -37.22 28.23 13.21
CA ALA A 19 -37.94 29.29 12.50
C ALA A 19 -38.60 30.30 13.46
N LEU A 20 -39.18 29.81 14.57
CA LEU A 20 -39.72 30.70 15.61
C LEU A 20 -38.62 31.50 16.30
N SER A 21 -37.48 30.87 16.61
CA SER A 21 -36.32 31.57 17.16
C SER A 21 -35.87 32.71 16.25
N ASP A 22 -35.63 32.44 14.97
CA ASP A 22 -35.19 33.43 13.99
C ASP A 22 -36.20 34.59 13.87
N PHE A 23 -37.49 34.27 13.88
CA PHE A 23 -38.56 35.26 13.86
C PHE A 23 -38.54 36.18 15.10
N TYR A 24 -38.29 35.64 16.29
CA TYR A 24 -38.21 36.43 17.52
C TYR A 24 -36.89 37.21 17.62
N ILE A 25 -35.77 36.65 17.18
CA ILE A 25 -34.48 37.35 17.07
C ILE A 25 -34.62 38.57 16.16
N ALA A 26 -35.28 38.43 15.00
CA ALA A 26 -35.53 39.54 14.08
C ALA A 26 -36.36 40.68 14.69
N GLN A 27 -37.10 40.41 15.77
CA GLN A 27 -37.86 41.42 16.53
C GLN A 27 -37.15 41.89 17.81
N ASN A 28 -35.89 41.50 18.03
CA ASN A 28 -35.14 41.72 19.26
C ASN A 28 -35.83 41.13 20.52
N ARG A 29 -36.61 40.06 20.35
CA ARG A 29 -37.32 39.36 21.43
C ARG A 29 -36.54 38.11 21.86
N PHE A 30 -35.35 38.32 22.42
CA PHE A 30 -34.40 37.25 22.70
C PHE A 30 -34.91 36.23 23.74
N ASP A 31 -35.66 36.66 24.76
CA ASP A 31 -36.20 35.74 25.77
C ASP A 31 -37.27 34.79 25.22
N ASP A 32 -38.06 35.24 24.23
CA ASP A 32 -39.04 34.39 23.56
C ASP A 32 -38.35 33.37 22.65
N SER A 33 -37.33 33.81 21.91
CA SER A 33 -36.46 32.90 21.12
C SER A 33 -35.84 31.83 22.03
N GLU A 34 -35.32 32.22 23.20
CA GLU A 34 -34.71 31.30 24.16
C GLU A 34 -35.68 30.22 24.60
N GLN A 35 -36.91 30.59 24.97
CA GLN A 35 -37.93 29.62 25.40
C GLN A 35 -38.23 28.58 24.31
N TRP A 36 -38.31 29.00 23.04
CA TRP A 36 -38.58 28.10 21.92
C TRP A 36 -37.41 27.17 21.60
N LEU A 37 -36.18 27.69 21.68
CA LEU A 37 -34.97 26.89 21.51
C LEU A 37 -34.77 25.91 22.67
N GLU A 38 -34.97 26.31 23.92
CA GLU A 38 -34.88 25.41 25.07
C GLU A 38 -35.95 24.31 25.01
N LYS A 39 -37.17 24.66 24.61
CA LYS A 39 -38.24 23.68 24.39
C LYS A 39 -37.86 22.71 23.28
N GLY A 40 -37.35 23.21 22.15
CA GLY A 40 -36.85 22.39 21.04
C GLY A 40 -35.73 21.45 21.49
N LEU A 41 -34.74 21.99 22.21
CA LEU A 41 -33.63 21.23 22.77
C LEU A 41 -34.09 20.09 23.68
N ARG A 42 -35.01 20.35 24.64
CA ARG A 42 -35.56 19.31 25.51
C ARG A 42 -36.14 18.15 24.71
N TRP A 43 -36.91 18.46 23.67
CA TRP A 43 -37.47 17.45 22.77
C TRP A 43 -36.40 16.68 21.99
N MET A 44 -35.38 17.37 21.46
CA MET A 44 -34.29 16.74 20.70
C MET A 44 -33.40 15.87 21.59
N VAL A 45 -33.19 16.23 22.86
CA VAL A 45 -32.45 15.41 23.83
C VAL A 45 -33.18 14.09 24.10
N GLU A 46 -34.50 14.13 24.23
CA GLU A 46 -35.31 12.95 24.52
C GLU A 46 -35.58 12.07 23.29
N ASN A 47 -35.74 12.67 22.10
CA ASN A 47 -36.30 11.99 20.93
C ASN A 47 -35.56 12.25 19.60
N GLY A 48 -34.68 13.26 19.55
CA GLY A 48 -33.95 13.64 18.33
C GLY A 48 -32.63 12.91 18.16
N ASN A 49 -31.97 13.13 17.02
CA ASN A 49 -30.63 12.61 16.76
C ASN A 49 -29.53 13.57 17.28
N GLY A 50 -28.27 13.09 17.31
CA GLY A 50 -27.13 13.88 17.77
C GLY A 50 -26.95 15.20 17.01
N ALA A 51 -27.18 15.20 15.70
CA ALA A 51 -27.10 16.41 14.86
C ALA A 51 -28.15 17.47 15.24
N GLN A 52 -29.40 17.06 15.46
CA GLN A 52 -30.48 17.95 15.87
C GLN A 52 -30.22 18.53 17.26
N GLN A 53 -29.70 17.72 18.20
CA GLN A 53 -29.26 18.21 19.51
C GLN A 53 -28.11 19.22 19.39
N ALA A 54 -27.10 18.91 18.58
CA ALA A 54 -25.97 19.79 18.31
C ALA A 54 -26.40 21.14 17.73
N ALA A 55 -27.32 21.11 16.76
CA ALA A 55 -27.90 22.30 16.16
C ALA A 55 -28.67 23.15 17.17
N MET A 56 -29.49 22.54 18.05
CA MET A 56 -30.16 23.29 19.12
C MET A 56 -29.17 23.94 20.09
N TYR A 57 -28.10 23.24 20.48
CA TYR A 57 -27.04 23.85 21.28
C TYR A 57 -26.33 24.98 20.54
N ASN A 58 -26.05 24.84 19.25
CA ASN A 58 -25.43 25.89 18.44
C ASN A 58 -26.31 27.15 18.36
N GLU A 59 -27.61 27.01 18.11
CA GLU A 59 -28.55 28.13 18.08
C GLU A 59 -28.65 28.84 19.43
N LEU A 60 -28.69 28.08 20.54
CA LEU A 60 -28.64 28.66 21.89
C LEU A 60 -27.32 29.39 22.12
N GLY A 61 -26.19 28.85 21.66
CA GLY A 61 -24.89 29.53 21.72
C GLY A 61 -24.92 30.89 21.02
N ILE A 62 -25.46 30.94 19.80
CA ILE A 62 -25.63 32.19 19.03
C ILE A 62 -26.57 33.17 19.77
N LEU A 63 -27.71 32.70 20.27
CA LEU A 63 -28.65 33.52 21.01
C LEU A 63 -28.00 34.12 22.28
N LYS A 64 -27.27 33.31 23.04
CA LYS A 64 -26.56 33.77 24.24
C LYS A 64 -25.51 34.83 23.92
N TYR A 65 -24.85 34.71 22.78
CA TYR A 65 -23.97 35.77 22.28
C TYR A 65 -24.74 37.08 22.03
N TYR A 66 -25.88 37.04 21.34
CA TYR A 66 -26.71 38.24 21.11
C TYR A 66 -27.26 38.86 22.41
N LYS A 67 -27.48 38.05 23.46
CA LYS A 67 -27.85 38.54 24.80
C LYS A 67 -26.67 39.10 25.61
N GLY A 68 -25.44 39.01 25.10
CA GLY A 68 -24.22 39.40 25.82
C GLY A 68 -23.78 38.39 26.89
N GLU A 69 -24.41 37.21 26.95
CA GLU A 69 -24.12 36.14 27.91
C GLU A 69 -22.96 35.26 27.41
N ILE A 70 -21.78 35.87 27.24
CA ILE A 70 -20.61 35.24 26.60
C ILE A 70 -20.21 33.89 27.24
N PRO A 71 -20.14 33.74 28.58
CA PRO A 71 -19.79 32.44 29.18
C PRO A 71 -20.78 31.31 28.85
N ALA A 72 -22.08 31.62 28.82
CA ALA A 72 -23.11 30.65 28.46
C ALA A 72 -23.03 30.29 26.97
N SER A 73 -22.74 31.26 26.11
CA SER A 73 -22.50 31.03 24.68
C SER A 73 -21.36 30.04 24.43
N ILE A 74 -20.23 30.23 25.12
CA ILE A 74 -19.08 29.31 25.06
C ILE A 74 -19.49 27.90 25.50
N GLU A 75 -20.20 27.76 26.62
CA GLU A 75 -20.66 26.46 27.13
C GLU A 75 -21.53 25.72 26.11
N PHE A 76 -22.46 26.44 25.45
CA PHE A 76 -23.32 25.85 24.45
C PHE A 76 -22.58 25.39 23.19
N PHE A 77 -21.62 26.18 22.68
CA PHE A 77 -20.79 25.73 21.56
C PHE A 77 -19.90 24.53 21.95
N GLN A 78 -19.38 24.49 23.18
CA GLN A 78 -18.62 23.34 23.70
C GLN A 78 -19.47 22.07 23.82
N LYS A 79 -20.79 22.18 24.03
CA LYS A 79 -21.72 21.04 23.99
C LYS A 79 -22.06 20.62 22.57
N ALA A 80 -22.15 21.55 21.62
CA ALA A 80 -22.50 21.27 20.23
C ALA A 80 -21.39 20.52 19.48
N ILE A 81 -20.13 20.94 19.64
CA ILE A 81 -19.00 20.44 18.85
C ILE A 81 -18.82 18.90 18.94
N PRO A 82 -18.77 18.27 20.14
CA PRO A 82 -18.60 16.82 20.24
C PRO A 82 -19.74 16.02 19.58
N LEU A 83 -20.95 16.58 19.58
CA LEU A 83 -22.10 15.96 18.93
C LEU A 83 -21.98 16.03 17.40
N TYR A 84 -21.57 17.17 16.84
CA TYR A 84 -21.24 17.27 15.41
C TYR A 84 -20.07 16.36 15.02
N GLU A 85 -19.04 16.24 15.88
CA GLU A 85 -17.93 15.30 15.65
C GLU A 85 -18.42 13.85 15.61
N SER A 86 -19.34 13.46 16.50
CA SER A 86 -19.91 12.11 16.53
C SER A 86 -20.83 11.80 15.34
N ASP A 87 -21.49 12.82 14.81
CA ASP A 87 -22.39 12.74 13.66
C ASP A 87 -21.62 12.75 12.31
N GLY A 88 -20.37 13.23 12.31
CA GLY A 88 -19.54 13.32 11.11
C GLY A 88 -19.78 14.58 10.27
N THR A 89 -20.47 15.59 10.82
CA THR A 89 -20.74 16.89 10.17
C THR A 89 -19.55 17.85 10.35
N ILE A 90 -18.47 17.58 9.60
CA ILE A 90 -17.17 18.28 9.74
C ILE A 90 -17.28 19.80 9.53
N GLU A 91 -18.15 20.27 8.63
CA GLU A 91 -18.38 21.70 8.41
C GLU A 91 -18.92 22.40 9.67
N GLN A 92 -19.86 21.77 10.39
CA GLN A 92 -20.48 22.31 11.60
C GLN A 92 -19.51 22.25 12.78
N VAL A 93 -18.62 21.27 12.82
CA VAL A 93 -17.46 21.25 13.73
C VAL A 93 -16.57 22.47 13.48
N ALA A 94 -16.24 22.75 12.21
CA ALA A 94 -15.42 23.90 11.83
C ALA A 94 -16.08 25.25 12.19
N ASN A 95 -17.38 25.39 11.92
CA ASN A 95 -18.18 26.55 12.31
C ASN A 95 -18.22 26.73 13.83
N GLY A 96 -18.40 25.65 14.60
CA GLY A 96 -18.38 25.69 16.06
C GLY A 96 -17.05 26.17 16.63
N TYR A 97 -15.93 25.69 16.07
CA TYR A 97 -14.60 26.19 16.44
C TYR A 97 -14.40 27.66 16.05
N SER A 98 -14.87 28.10 14.89
CA SER A 98 -14.82 29.52 14.49
C SER A 98 -15.61 30.42 15.44
N ASN A 99 -16.80 29.99 15.87
CA ASN A 99 -17.61 30.71 16.84
C ASN A 99 -16.93 30.81 18.20
N LEU A 100 -16.34 29.72 18.70
CA LEU A 100 -15.54 29.75 19.93
C LEU A 100 -14.35 30.71 19.80
N ALA A 101 -13.67 30.72 18.67
CA ALA A 101 -12.55 31.61 18.44
C ALA A 101 -12.96 33.09 18.52
N ASN A 102 -14.08 33.46 17.89
CA ASN A 102 -14.65 34.82 17.98
C ASN A 102 -14.96 35.21 19.45
N LEU A 103 -15.56 34.30 20.23
CA LEU A 103 -15.88 34.56 21.65
C LEU A 103 -14.62 34.70 22.51
N TRP A 104 -13.58 33.90 22.23
CA TRP A 104 -12.30 34.02 22.90
C TRP A 104 -11.57 35.32 22.55
N GLN A 105 -11.69 35.80 21.32
CA GLN A 105 -11.19 37.12 20.92
C GLN A 105 -11.87 38.24 21.70
N ILE A 106 -13.20 38.22 21.79
CA ILE A 106 -13.99 39.22 22.54
C ILE A 106 -13.62 39.25 24.01
N THR A 107 -13.34 38.08 24.60
CA THR A 107 -12.91 37.97 26.02
C THR A 107 -11.41 38.25 26.23
N GLY A 108 -10.68 38.58 25.16
CA GLY A 108 -9.24 38.88 25.20
C GLY A 108 -8.35 37.64 25.36
N ASN A 109 -8.91 36.42 25.27
CA ASN A 109 -8.14 35.18 25.32
C ASN A 109 -7.56 34.85 23.93
N TRP A 110 -6.49 35.56 23.60
CA TRP A 110 -5.73 35.42 22.34
C TRP A 110 -5.40 33.97 21.98
N VAL A 111 -4.78 33.24 22.93
CA VAL A 111 -4.29 31.88 22.70
C VAL A 111 -5.43 30.94 22.35
N ALA A 112 -6.51 30.97 23.13
CA ALA A 112 -7.68 30.14 22.85
C ALA A 112 -8.34 30.53 21.52
N SER A 113 -8.33 31.81 21.15
CA SER A 113 -8.87 32.26 19.86
C SER A 113 -8.08 31.69 18.69
N VAL A 114 -6.75 31.84 18.68
CA VAL A 114 -5.87 31.28 17.64
C VAL A 114 -6.02 29.77 17.56
N GLU A 115 -5.97 29.06 18.69
CA GLU A 115 -6.12 27.60 18.72
C GLU A 115 -7.44 27.13 18.09
N ASN A 116 -8.54 27.82 18.36
CA ASN A 116 -9.85 27.46 17.80
C ASN A 116 -9.97 27.83 16.32
N TYR A 117 -9.44 28.97 15.86
CA TYR A 117 -9.39 29.25 14.42
C TYR A 117 -8.53 28.24 13.66
N LEU A 118 -7.39 27.79 14.20
CA LEU A 118 -6.56 26.77 13.56
C LEU A 118 -7.29 25.42 13.48
N LYS A 119 -8.06 25.05 14.52
CA LYS A 119 -8.93 23.86 14.46
C LYS A 119 -9.99 24.01 13.37
N ALA A 120 -10.65 25.17 13.28
CA ALA A 120 -11.64 25.43 12.24
C ALA A 120 -11.03 25.36 10.83
N LEU A 121 -9.90 26.03 10.62
CA LEU A 121 -9.15 26.05 9.36
C LEU A 121 -8.84 24.64 8.89
N LYS A 122 -8.27 23.81 9.77
CA LYS A 122 -7.97 22.41 9.48
C LYS A 122 -9.20 21.62 9.04
N ARG A 123 -10.34 21.81 9.71
CA ARG A 123 -11.60 21.11 9.35
C ARG A 123 -12.15 21.57 8.00
N PHE A 124 -12.09 22.86 7.69
CA PHE A 124 -12.49 23.37 6.38
C PHE A 124 -11.58 22.89 5.25
N GLU A 125 -10.27 22.79 5.49
CA GLU A 125 -9.31 22.21 4.55
C GLU A 125 -9.57 20.72 4.31
N GLU A 126 -9.86 19.95 5.38
CA GLU A 126 -10.18 18.51 5.29
C GLU A 126 -11.36 18.21 4.35
N ILE A 127 -12.37 19.08 4.31
CA ILE A 127 -13.54 18.96 3.42
C ILE A 127 -13.40 19.74 2.10
N GLY A 128 -12.30 20.47 1.90
CA GLY A 128 -12.06 21.28 0.72
C GLY A 128 -12.99 22.49 0.56
N LEU A 129 -13.61 22.97 1.65
CA LEU A 129 -14.55 24.09 1.61
C LEU A 129 -13.81 25.44 1.59
N GLN A 130 -13.48 25.91 0.39
CA GLN A 130 -12.66 27.11 0.18
C GLN A 130 -13.23 28.39 0.83
N ASN A 131 -14.55 28.57 0.85
CA ASN A 131 -15.17 29.72 1.52
C ASN A 131 -14.84 29.71 3.03
N GLY A 132 -14.98 28.56 3.68
CA GLY A 132 -14.66 28.41 5.11
C GLY A 132 -13.18 28.70 5.39
N VAL A 133 -12.28 28.18 4.55
CA VAL A 133 -10.84 28.47 4.64
C VAL A 133 -10.56 29.98 4.53
N GLY A 134 -11.11 30.63 3.49
CA GLY A 134 -10.94 32.06 3.26
C GLY A 134 -11.46 32.93 4.40
N THR A 135 -12.67 32.63 4.90
CA THR A 135 -13.27 33.35 6.03
C THR A 135 -12.47 33.15 7.32
N THR A 136 -12.01 31.94 7.61
CA THR A 136 -11.18 31.69 8.81
C THR A 136 -9.84 32.41 8.72
N LEU A 137 -9.18 32.43 7.56
CA LEU A 137 -7.93 33.19 7.37
C LEU A 137 -8.14 34.70 7.55
N HIS A 138 -9.24 35.25 7.04
CA HIS A 138 -9.60 36.64 7.27
C HIS A 138 -9.73 36.94 8.76
N ASN A 139 -10.46 36.11 9.51
CA ASN A 139 -10.65 36.31 10.95
C ASN A 139 -9.34 36.16 11.74
N ILE A 140 -8.45 35.25 11.35
CA ILE A 140 -7.09 35.18 11.90
C ILE A 140 -6.33 36.48 11.62
N GLY A 141 -6.49 37.07 10.44
CA GLY A 141 -5.93 38.38 10.11
C GLY A 141 -6.45 39.49 11.02
N VAL A 142 -7.77 39.55 11.25
CA VAL A 142 -8.41 40.53 12.17
C VAL A 142 -7.85 40.38 13.57
N LEU A 143 -7.75 39.14 14.02
CA LEU A 143 -7.16 38.79 15.30
C LEU A 143 -5.73 39.37 15.38
N TYR A 144 -4.84 39.10 14.42
CA TYR A 144 -3.47 39.67 14.41
C TYR A 144 -3.44 41.20 14.33
N TYR A 145 -4.38 41.83 13.62
CA TYR A 145 -4.50 43.28 13.54
C TYR A 145 -4.85 43.89 14.91
N ASP A 146 -5.83 43.33 15.63
CA ASP A 146 -6.23 43.76 16.98
C ASP A 146 -5.09 43.67 18.02
N ASN A 147 -4.03 42.94 17.68
CA ASN A 147 -2.86 42.70 18.53
C ASN A 147 -1.61 43.42 17.99
N GLY A 148 -1.77 44.36 17.05
CA GLY A 148 -0.69 45.22 16.54
C GLY A 148 0.35 44.48 15.70
N ARG A 149 -0.03 43.36 15.07
CA ARG A 149 0.83 42.56 14.18
C ARG A 149 0.43 42.77 12.72
N ASP A 150 0.39 44.02 12.31
CA ASP A 150 -0.25 44.49 11.06
C ASP A 150 0.33 43.82 9.81
N SER A 151 1.65 43.60 9.77
CA SER A 151 2.28 42.90 8.64
C SER A 151 1.82 41.45 8.52
N LEU A 152 1.67 40.74 9.64
CA LEU A 152 1.18 39.36 9.65
C LEU A 152 -0.31 39.30 9.34
N ALA A 153 -1.09 40.25 9.87
CA ALA A 153 -2.51 40.41 9.52
C ALA A 153 -2.69 40.58 8.01
N ALA A 154 -1.88 41.44 7.38
CA ALA A 154 -1.91 41.65 5.93
C ALA A 154 -1.59 40.38 5.12
N ASP A 155 -0.65 39.55 5.58
CA ASP A 155 -0.35 38.29 4.93
C ASP A 155 -1.53 37.31 4.98
N TYR A 156 -2.24 37.24 6.11
CA TYR A 156 -3.47 36.46 6.23
C TYR A 156 -4.61 37.01 5.38
N TYR A 157 -4.79 38.35 5.35
CA TYR A 157 -5.80 38.96 4.49
C TYR A 157 -5.56 38.71 3.00
N LYS A 158 -4.30 38.76 2.53
CA LYS A 158 -3.95 38.43 1.14
C LYS A 158 -4.20 36.96 0.81
N GLN A 159 -3.92 36.05 1.74
CA GLN A 159 -4.25 34.63 1.57
C GLN A 159 -5.76 34.41 1.48
N ALA A 160 -6.52 35.05 2.38
CA ALA A 160 -7.99 35.03 2.35
C ALA A 160 -8.53 35.58 1.02
N GLU A 161 -8.04 36.75 0.57
CA GLU A 161 -8.39 37.34 -0.72
C GLU A 161 -8.16 36.35 -1.88
N GLY A 162 -6.98 35.73 -1.95
CA GLY A 162 -6.62 34.80 -3.02
C GLY A 162 -7.55 33.58 -3.09
N ILE A 163 -7.99 33.07 -1.95
CA ILE A 163 -8.92 31.93 -1.86
C ILE A 163 -10.36 32.36 -2.18
N LEU A 164 -10.83 33.45 -1.59
CA LEU A 164 -12.21 33.94 -1.75
C LEU A 164 -12.49 34.41 -3.20
N ARG A 165 -11.48 34.94 -3.89
CA ARG A 165 -11.57 35.25 -5.33
C ARG A 165 -11.82 34.00 -6.17
N GLN A 166 -11.22 32.86 -5.81
CA GLN A 166 -11.38 31.60 -6.54
C GLN A 166 -12.71 30.92 -6.24
N SER A 167 -13.21 31.08 -5.02
CA SER A 167 -14.41 30.39 -4.55
C SER A 167 -15.72 31.10 -4.93
N GLY A 168 -15.65 32.39 -5.31
CA GLY A 168 -16.80 33.20 -5.69
C GLY A 168 -17.59 33.78 -4.51
N ASP A 169 -17.11 33.60 -3.27
CA ASP A 169 -17.73 34.18 -2.08
C ASP A 169 -17.46 35.69 -2.00
N SER A 170 -18.41 36.45 -2.53
CA SER A 170 -18.23 37.87 -2.78
C SER A 170 -18.28 38.70 -1.48
N LEU A 171 -19.08 38.31 -0.48
CA LEU A 171 -19.23 39.12 0.75
C LEU A 171 -17.97 39.09 1.61
N TYR A 172 -17.41 37.90 1.87
CA TYR A 172 -16.18 37.79 2.66
C TYR A 172 -14.96 38.33 1.92
N LEU A 173 -14.94 38.22 0.58
CA LEU A 173 -13.93 38.91 -0.23
C LEU A 173 -13.96 40.42 0.04
N ALA A 174 -15.15 41.03 0.02
CA ALA A 174 -15.28 42.46 0.26
C ALA A 174 -14.85 42.89 1.68
N GLN A 175 -15.11 42.05 2.69
CA GLN A 175 -14.61 42.28 4.05
C GLN A 175 -13.08 42.19 4.12
N ALA A 176 -12.47 41.18 3.49
CA ALA A 176 -11.02 41.03 3.42
C ALA A 176 -10.34 42.21 2.69
N LEU A 177 -10.94 42.69 1.59
CA LEU A 177 -10.48 43.88 0.86
C LEU A 177 -10.56 45.14 1.73
N THR A 178 -11.61 45.26 2.55
CA THR A 178 -11.78 46.38 3.48
C THR A 178 -10.68 46.37 4.56
N SER A 179 -10.37 45.22 5.14
CA SER A 179 -9.28 45.11 6.11
C SER A 179 -7.87 45.27 5.50
N LEU A 180 -7.69 44.91 4.22
CA LEU A 180 -6.47 45.26 3.49
C LEU A 180 -6.33 46.77 3.30
N ALA A 181 -7.44 47.48 3.13
CA ALA A 181 -7.43 48.93 3.00
C ALA A 181 -6.94 49.62 4.28
N ASP A 182 -7.29 49.07 5.45
CA ASP A 182 -6.77 49.55 6.74
C ASP A 182 -5.25 49.41 6.78
N TYR A 183 -4.74 48.22 6.46
CA TYR A 183 -3.31 47.99 6.38
C TYR A 183 -2.62 48.92 5.38
N TYR A 184 -3.18 49.12 4.18
CA TYR A 184 -2.60 50.04 3.20
C TYR A 184 -2.61 51.49 3.67
N SER A 185 -3.65 51.92 4.39
CA SER A 185 -3.74 53.27 4.95
C SER A 185 -2.66 53.51 6.01
N GLU A 186 -2.43 52.53 6.91
CA GLU A 186 -1.36 52.60 7.92
C GLU A 186 0.05 52.65 7.30
N GLN A 187 0.23 52.06 6.12
CA GLN A 187 1.49 52.12 5.37
C GLN A 187 1.59 53.33 4.43
N GLU A 188 0.67 54.30 4.54
CA GLU A 188 0.54 55.47 3.65
C GLU A 188 0.39 55.11 2.15
N ARG A 189 -0.06 53.89 1.86
CA ARG A 189 -0.32 53.38 0.51
C ARG A 189 -1.77 53.67 0.10
N TRP A 190 -2.11 54.95 0.08
CA TRP A 190 -3.47 55.44 -0.14
C TRP A 190 -4.11 54.96 -1.46
N GLU A 191 -3.33 54.87 -2.53
CA GLU A 191 -3.79 54.41 -3.85
C GLU A 191 -4.22 52.94 -3.84
N ASP A 192 -3.46 52.09 -3.15
CA ASP A 192 -3.78 50.67 -3.00
C ASP A 192 -5.03 50.49 -2.13
N GLY A 193 -5.14 51.28 -1.04
CA GLY A 193 -6.31 51.32 -0.16
C GLY A 193 -7.58 51.75 -0.91
N GLU A 194 -7.50 52.82 -1.70
CA GLU A 194 -8.62 53.28 -2.54
C GLU A 194 -9.08 52.18 -3.50
N LYS A 195 -8.13 51.54 -4.18
CA LYS A 195 -8.43 50.50 -5.17
C LYS A 195 -9.23 49.34 -4.56
N VAL A 196 -8.79 48.81 -3.42
CA VAL A 196 -9.48 47.67 -2.78
C VAL A 196 -10.83 48.08 -2.20
N LEU A 197 -10.98 49.32 -1.71
CA LEU A 197 -12.25 49.83 -1.20
C LEU A 197 -13.27 50.08 -2.31
N LEU A 198 -12.85 50.62 -3.45
CA LEU A 198 -13.71 50.82 -4.62
C LEU A 198 -14.14 49.48 -5.24
N GLU A 199 -13.35 48.43 -5.06
CA GLU A 199 -13.75 47.06 -5.40
C GLU A 199 -14.74 46.48 -4.38
N ALA A 200 -14.49 46.66 -3.08
CA ALA A 200 -15.32 46.11 -2.02
C ALA A 200 -16.72 46.75 -1.96
N LEU A 201 -16.81 48.07 -2.09
CA LEU A 201 -18.04 48.84 -1.87
C LEU A 201 -19.25 48.36 -2.68
N PRO A 202 -19.19 48.17 -4.02
CA PRO A 202 -20.34 47.70 -4.79
C PRO A 202 -20.77 46.27 -4.39
N ILE A 203 -19.83 45.44 -3.95
CA ILE A 203 -20.15 44.10 -3.44
C ILE A 203 -20.93 44.24 -2.13
N LEU A 204 -20.44 45.04 -1.19
CA LEU A 204 -21.12 45.28 0.10
C LEU A 204 -22.52 45.86 -0.10
N GLU A 205 -22.70 46.74 -1.09
CA GLU A 205 -24.00 47.27 -1.51
C GLU A 205 -24.94 46.18 -2.05
N SER A 206 -24.45 45.28 -2.91
CA SER A 206 -25.26 44.19 -3.47
C SER A 206 -25.79 43.22 -2.41
N PHE A 207 -25.01 43.02 -1.34
CA PHE A 207 -25.39 42.20 -0.18
C PHE A 207 -26.17 42.97 0.88
N GLN A 208 -26.41 44.27 0.68
CA GLN A 208 -27.06 45.16 1.66
C GLN A 208 -26.43 45.04 3.05
N PHE A 209 -25.09 45.07 3.12
CA PHE A 209 -24.33 44.89 4.36
C PHE A 209 -23.92 46.25 4.95
N PRO A 210 -24.78 46.92 5.76
CA PRO A 210 -24.59 48.33 6.13
C PRO A 210 -23.34 48.58 6.96
N VAL A 211 -22.92 47.61 7.79
CA VAL A 211 -21.70 47.71 8.59
C VAL A 211 -20.47 47.89 7.69
N GLY A 212 -20.29 47.00 6.72
CA GLY A 212 -19.17 47.09 5.78
C GLY A 212 -19.26 48.32 4.87
N ILE A 213 -20.46 48.69 4.40
CA ILE A 213 -20.65 49.91 3.59
C ILE A 213 -20.23 51.15 4.38
N THR A 214 -20.63 51.23 5.65
CA THR A 214 -20.28 52.33 6.56
C THR A 214 -18.77 52.46 6.68
N HIS A 215 -18.11 51.36 7.00
CA HIS A 215 -16.67 51.31 7.19
C HIS A 215 -15.92 51.72 5.91
N ALA A 216 -16.27 51.12 4.77
CA ALA A 216 -15.64 51.42 3.49
C ALA A 216 -15.83 52.89 3.07
N CYS A 217 -17.04 53.45 3.26
CA CYS A 217 -17.29 54.87 3.00
C CYS A 217 -16.46 55.76 3.92
N ASN A 218 -16.33 55.42 5.19
CA ASN A 218 -15.54 56.20 6.13
C ASN A 218 -14.05 56.24 5.74
N LYS A 219 -13.50 55.08 5.33
CA LYS A 219 -12.10 54.97 4.86
C LYS A 219 -11.88 55.70 3.54
N LEU A 220 -12.77 55.56 2.56
CA LEU A 220 -12.72 56.36 1.32
C LEU A 220 -12.80 57.86 1.61
N GLY A 221 -13.64 58.27 2.57
CA GLY A 221 -13.73 59.64 3.03
C GLY A 221 -12.39 60.19 3.54
N GLY A 222 -11.69 59.42 4.38
CA GLY A 222 -10.34 59.75 4.85
C GLY A 222 -9.31 59.82 3.72
N ILE A 223 -9.32 58.87 2.79
CA ILE A 223 -8.41 58.86 1.63
C ILE A 223 -8.63 60.09 0.74
N TYR A 224 -9.89 60.45 0.45
CA TYR A 224 -10.16 61.64 -0.36
C TYR A 224 -9.84 62.95 0.36
N LEU A 225 -9.86 62.98 1.70
CA LEU A 225 -9.30 64.11 2.46
C LEU A 225 -7.80 64.24 2.25
N HIS A 226 -7.07 63.12 2.31
CA HIS A 226 -5.63 63.12 2.03
C HIS A 226 -5.32 63.65 0.63
N TYR A 227 -6.11 63.28 -0.39
CA TYR A 227 -5.97 63.81 -1.75
C TYR A 227 -6.43 65.27 -1.92
N GLY A 228 -6.99 65.91 -0.89
CA GLY A 228 -7.58 67.25 -0.99
C GLY A 228 -8.87 67.30 -1.81
N GLN A 229 -9.48 66.16 -2.13
CA GLN A 229 -10.73 66.06 -2.88
C GLN A 229 -11.92 66.21 -1.91
N LEU A 230 -12.06 67.41 -1.34
CA LEU A 230 -12.95 67.70 -0.20
C LEU A 230 -14.43 67.35 -0.48
N ASP A 231 -14.91 67.55 -1.71
CA ASP A 231 -16.32 67.28 -2.04
C ASP A 231 -16.61 65.77 -2.13
N LYS A 232 -15.65 64.97 -2.63
CA LYS A 232 -15.78 63.51 -2.60
C LYS A 232 -15.71 62.99 -1.16
N ALA A 233 -14.75 63.51 -0.39
CA ALA A 233 -14.64 63.18 1.02
C ALA A 233 -15.95 63.46 1.77
N GLU A 234 -16.54 64.64 1.57
CA GLU A 234 -17.82 64.98 2.18
C GLU A 234 -18.95 64.01 1.82
N ALA A 235 -19.07 63.63 0.54
CA ALA A 235 -20.10 62.69 0.09
C ALA A 235 -19.98 61.34 0.81
N TYR A 236 -18.78 60.77 0.86
CA TYR A 236 -18.53 59.51 1.53
C TYR A 236 -18.70 59.60 3.06
N LEU A 237 -18.21 60.67 3.69
CA LEU A 237 -18.32 60.85 5.14
C LEU A 237 -19.75 61.11 5.60
N ASN A 238 -20.56 61.83 4.81
CA ASN A 238 -21.99 62.00 5.10
C ASN A 238 -22.73 60.67 5.01
N ARG A 239 -22.42 59.87 3.97
CA ARG A 239 -22.99 58.54 3.81
C ARG A 239 -22.61 57.61 4.96
N ALA A 240 -21.33 57.60 5.34
CA ALA A 240 -20.85 56.82 6.47
C ALA A 240 -21.56 57.22 7.78
N TYR A 241 -21.62 58.51 8.09
CA TYR A 241 -22.26 59.01 9.32
C TYR A 241 -23.75 58.62 9.41
N GLN A 242 -24.51 58.81 8.33
CA GLN A 242 -25.95 58.46 8.30
C GLN A 242 -26.19 56.96 8.49
N LEU A 243 -25.36 56.12 7.85
CA LEU A 243 -25.45 54.68 8.01
C LEU A 243 -25.03 54.25 9.41
N ALA A 244 -23.98 54.86 9.97
CA ALA A 244 -23.50 54.61 11.33
C ALA A 244 -24.59 54.90 12.39
N GLU A 245 -25.34 55.99 12.22
CA GLU A 245 -26.52 56.30 13.05
C GLU A 245 -27.62 55.25 12.89
N THR A 246 -27.87 54.80 11.66
CA THR A 246 -28.90 53.78 11.37
C THR A 246 -28.58 52.43 12.01
N ILE A 247 -27.31 52.01 11.97
CA ILE A 247 -26.86 50.76 12.60
C ILE A 247 -26.54 50.92 14.10
N SER A 248 -26.69 52.13 14.66
CA SER A 248 -26.39 52.43 16.06
C SER A 248 -24.97 52.01 16.49
N SER A 249 -23.99 52.21 15.60
CA SER A 249 -22.57 51.89 15.89
C SER A 249 -21.84 53.13 16.38
N ASP A 250 -21.69 53.27 17.69
CA ASP A 250 -20.94 54.37 18.30
C ASP A 250 -19.50 54.46 17.76
N GLN A 251 -18.85 53.32 17.54
CA GLN A 251 -17.51 53.25 16.97
C GLN A 251 -17.43 53.91 15.59
N GLU A 252 -18.33 53.55 14.68
CA GLU A 252 -18.37 54.12 13.33
C GLU A 252 -18.77 55.61 13.34
N ILE A 253 -19.68 56.01 14.24
CA ILE A 253 -20.02 57.43 14.46
C ILE A 253 -18.78 58.21 14.90
N GLY A 254 -18.01 57.67 15.85
CA GLY A 254 -16.77 58.28 16.34
C GLY A 254 -15.77 58.53 15.22
N TRP A 255 -15.49 57.51 14.41
CA TRP A 255 -14.56 57.64 13.28
C TRP A 255 -15.08 58.60 12.19
N ALA A 256 -16.36 58.53 11.83
CA ALA A 256 -16.95 59.43 10.85
C ALA A 256 -16.88 60.90 11.32
N LEU A 257 -17.17 61.17 12.60
CA LEU A 257 -17.06 62.51 13.18
C LEU A 257 -15.62 63.02 13.19
N MET A 258 -14.64 62.16 13.49
CA MET A 258 -13.21 62.54 13.45
C MET A 258 -12.79 62.96 12.04
N ASN A 259 -13.19 62.21 11.01
CA ASN A 259 -12.92 62.58 9.62
C ASN A 259 -13.71 63.84 9.18
N LYS A 260 -14.95 64.01 9.64
CA LYS A 260 -15.71 65.25 9.39
C LYS A 260 -15.09 66.46 10.07
N ALA A 261 -14.45 66.29 11.22
CA ALA A 261 -13.67 67.36 11.87
C ALA A 261 -12.45 67.74 11.02
N ARG A 262 -11.72 66.76 10.47
CA ARG A 262 -10.63 67.01 9.50
C ARG A 262 -11.15 67.76 8.27
N LEU A 263 -12.26 67.32 7.67
CA LEU A 263 -12.91 68.01 6.54
C LEU A 263 -13.26 69.47 6.86
N ALA A 264 -13.90 69.71 8.01
CA ALA A 264 -14.29 71.05 8.44
C ALA A 264 -13.06 71.95 8.67
N LYS A 265 -11.97 71.40 9.23
CA LYS A 265 -10.69 72.10 9.39
C LYS A 265 -10.13 72.55 8.04
N GLU A 266 -10.06 71.65 7.06
CA GLU A 266 -9.55 71.96 5.70
C GLU A 266 -10.41 73.02 4.98
N ARG A 267 -11.71 73.09 5.31
CA ARG A 267 -12.62 74.15 4.82
C ARG A 267 -12.58 75.46 5.62
N GLY A 268 -11.72 75.57 6.64
CA GLY A 268 -11.63 76.74 7.51
C GLY A 268 -12.81 76.91 8.48
N GLN A 269 -13.65 75.87 8.65
CA GLN A 269 -14.81 75.86 9.53
C GLN A 269 -14.41 75.42 10.95
N TYR A 270 -13.50 76.16 11.58
CA TYR A 270 -12.81 75.72 12.80
C TYR A 270 -13.75 75.43 13.99
N GLN A 271 -14.82 76.21 14.17
CA GLN A 271 -15.78 75.96 15.25
C GLN A 271 -16.52 74.63 15.08
N THR A 272 -16.98 74.34 13.86
CA THR A 272 -17.62 73.06 13.52
C THR A 272 -16.63 71.90 13.63
N ALA A 273 -15.37 72.12 13.22
CA ALA A 273 -14.30 71.13 13.37
C ALA A 273 -14.07 70.76 14.85
N LEU A 274 -14.01 71.76 15.74
CA LEU A 274 -13.87 71.53 17.19
C LEU A 274 -15.06 70.78 17.78
N GLU A 275 -16.29 71.09 17.36
CA GLU A 275 -17.48 70.36 17.81
C GLU A 275 -17.40 68.87 17.44
N TYR A 276 -17.11 68.57 16.18
CA TYR A 276 -16.97 67.20 15.71
C TYR A 276 -15.82 66.45 16.39
N ALA A 277 -14.65 67.08 16.53
CA ALA A 277 -13.49 66.46 17.17
C ALA A 277 -13.73 66.16 18.66
N ARG A 278 -14.44 67.05 19.39
CA ARG A 278 -14.82 66.81 20.79
C ARG A 278 -15.84 65.69 20.93
N ARG A 279 -16.82 65.63 20.02
CA ARG A 279 -17.80 64.53 20.01
C ARG A 279 -17.14 63.19 19.73
N SER A 280 -16.24 63.11 18.74
CA SER A 280 -15.50 61.87 18.47
C SER A 280 -14.62 61.47 19.65
N LEU A 281 -13.92 62.42 20.28
CA LEU A 281 -13.11 62.16 21.48
C LEU A 281 -13.95 61.56 22.61
N GLY A 282 -15.13 62.14 22.88
CA GLY A 282 -16.05 61.64 23.91
C GLY A 282 -16.48 60.20 23.66
N ILE A 283 -16.78 59.85 22.40
CA ILE A 283 -17.10 58.48 22.00
C ILE A 283 -15.91 57.54 22.23
N PHE A 284 -14.71 57.89 21.75
CA PHE A 284 -13.53 57.03 21.93
C PHE A 284 -13.16 56.83 23.41
N GLN A 285 -13.39 57.84 24.25
CA GLN A 285 -13.22 57.72 25.70
C GLN A 285 -14.25 56.77 26.32
N GLN A 286 -15.51 56.83 25.90
CA GLN A 286 -16.57 55.91 26.36
C GLN A 286 -16.28 54.46 25.96
N LEU A 287 -15.78 54.26 24.74
CA LEU A 287 -15.43 52.94 24.21
C LEU A 287 -14.07 52.42 24.69
N GLY A 288 -13.27 53.25 25.37
CA GLY A 288 -11.92 52.88 25.83
C GLY A 288 -10.91 52.69 24.69
N MET A 289 -11.15 53.28 23.51
CA MET A 289 -10.34 53.13 22.31
C MET A 289 -9.07 54.00 22.39
N LYS A 290 -8.07 53.53 23.13
CA LYS A 290 -6.84 54.29 23.48
C LYS A 290 -6.10 54.89 22.28
N GLU A 291 -6.06 54.17 21.16
CA GLU A 291 -5.43 54.62 19.91
C GLU A 291 -6.08 55.90 19.39
N TYR A 292 -7.41 55.90 19.28
CA TYR A 292 -8.16 57.02 18.74
C TYR A 292 -8.28 58.21 19.71
N ILE A 293 -8.07 57.99 21.00
CA ILE A 293 -8.03 59.07 21.99
C ILE A 293 -6.88 60.03 21.71
N PHE A 294 -5.65 59.54 21.48
CA PHE A 294 -4.53 60.44 21.20
C PHE A 294 -4.67 61.09 19.81
N ASN A 295 -5.13 60.35 18.79
CA ASN A 295 -5.42 60.89 17.46
C ASN A 295 -6.44 62.05 17.52
N ALA A 296 -7.46 61.96 18.37
CA ALA A 296 -8.43 63.03 18.56
C ALA A 296 -7.84 64.26 19.25
N HIS A 297 -6.94 64.09 20.23
CA HIS A 297 -6.20 65.20 20.84
C HIS A 297 -5.22 65.87 19.87
N GLU A 298 -4.55 65.10 19.01
CA GLU A 298 -3.74 65.64 17.91
C GLU A 298 -4.58 66.50 16.98
N LEU A 299 -5.73 65.98 16.54
CA LEU A 299 -6.65 66.72 15.69
C LEU A 299 -7.16 68.01 16.35
N LEU A 300 -7.51 67.98 17.64
CA LEU A 300 -7.90 69.19 18.39
C LEU A 300 -6.76 70.22 18.42
N SER A 301 -5.52 69.76 18.62
CA SER A 301 -4.33 70.62 18.56
C SER A 301 -4.17 71.26 17.18
N GLU A 302 -4.24 70.47 16.11
CA GLU A 302 -4.18 70.96 14.72
C GLU A 302 -5.26 72.00 14.43
N ILE A 303 -6.51 71.75 14.86
CA ILE A 303 -7.63 72.67 14.66
C ILE A 303 -7.39 73.97 15.44
N HIS A 304 -6.99 73.89 16.71
CA HIS A 304 -6.70 75.08 17.52
C HIS A 304 -5.54 75.90 16.93
N ALA A 305 -4.49 75.25 16.42
CA ALA A 305 -3.38 75.92 15.76
C ALA A 305 -3.84 76.61 14.47
N ALA A 306 -4.60 75.93 13.62
CA ALA A 306 -5.18 76.51 12.40
C ALA A 306 -6.15 77.67 12.71
N PHE A 307 -6.81 77.62 13.87
CA PHE A 307 -7.70 78.67 14.35
C PHE A 307 -6.97 79.83 15.06
N GLY A 308 -5.63 79.78 15.18
CA GLY A 308 -4.81 80.81 15.82
C GLY A 308 -4.80 80.79 17.35
N GLN A 309 -5.30 79.70 17.96
CA GLN A 309 -5.38 79.51 19.41
C GLN A 309 -4.20 78.65 19.90
N TYR A 310 -2.99 79.21 19.82
CA TYR A 310 -1.75 78.46 20.03
C TYR A 310 -1.58 77.91 21.45
N GLU A 311 -2.07 78.60 22.48
CA GLU A 311 -2.02 78.12 23.86
C GLU A 311 -2.84 76.85 24.05
N LEU A 312 -4.07 76.83 23.51
CA LEU A 312 -4.95 75.65 23.55
C LEU A 312 -4.38 74.52 22.67
N ALA A 313 -3.81 74.86 21.51
CA ALA A 313 -3.15 73.88 20.66
C ALA A 313 -2.00 73.19 21.38
N LEU A 314 -1.19 73.94 22.14
CA LEU A 314 -0.09 73.40 22.94
C LEU A 314 -0.60 72.53 24.11
N GLU A 315 -1.71 72.92 24.75
CA GLU A 315 -2.34 72.11 25.80
C GLU A 315 -2.81 70.76 25.26
N GLU A 316 -3.56 70.76 24.16
CA GLU A 316 -4.02 69.53 23.50
C GLU A 316 -2.84 68.67 23.00
N HIS A 317 -1.79 69.31 22.48
CA HIS A 317 -0.58 68.59 22.05
C HIS A 317 0.15 67.91 23.21
N ARG A 318 0.19 68.53 24.40
CA ARG A 318 0.77 67.90 25.60
C ARG A 318 -0.06 66.69 26.04
N ILE A 319 -1.38 66.77 25.94
CA ILE A 319 -2.26 65.63 26.23
C ILE A 319 -2.01 64.51 25.22
N TYR A 320 -1.98 64.84 23.92
CA TYR A 320 -1.60 63.91 22.85
C TYR A 320 -0.31 63.17 23.19
N ALA A 321 0.79 63.89 23.46
CA ALA A 321 2.09 63.28 23.75
C ALA A 321 2.01 62.34 24.97
N SER A 322 1.33 62.75 26.04
CA SER A 322 1.15 61.91 27.23
C SER A 322 0.33 60.64 26.94
N LYS A 323 -0.71 60.74 26.10
CA LYS A 323 -1.56 59.59 25.75
C LYS A 323 -0.87 58.66 24.75
N GLN A 324 -0.12 59.20 23.80
CA GLN A 324 0.70 58.44 22.86
C GLN A 324 1.77 57.64 23.61
N ASP A 325 2.49 58.25 24.56
CA ASP A 325 3.47 57.54 25.40
C ASP A 325 2.82 56.42 26.21
N SER A 326 1.62 56.66 26.75
CA SER A 326 0.85 55.64 27.48
C SER A 326 0.39 54.50 26.57
N PHE A 327 0.01 54.80 25.33
CA PHE A 327 -0.38 53.82 24.33
C PHE A 327 0.82 52.98 23.86
N ILE A 328 1.93 53.61 23.49
CA ILE A 328 3.17 52.94 23.08
C ILE A 328 3.69 52.03 24.19
N ASN A 329 3.71 52.50 25.44
CA ASN A 329 4.10 51.65 26.58
C ASN A 329 3.14 50.47 26.80
N SER A 330 1.83 50.68 26.61
CA SER A 330 0.84 49.61 26.66
C SER A 330 1.05 48.59 25.55
N GLN A 331 1.32 49.04 24.31
CA GLN A 331 1.63 48.17 23.18
C GLN A 331 2.94 47.42 23.38
N MET A 332 4.01 48.07 23.82
CA MET A 332 5.31 47.42 24.04
C MET A 332 5.24 46.35 25.13
N ASN A 333 4.50 46.61 26.22
CA ASN A 333 4.25 45.60 27.26
C ASN A 333 3.41 44.43 26.75
N ARG A 334 2.44 44.70 25.86
CA ARG A 334 1.62 43.69 25.20
C ARG A 334 2.47 42.84 24.24
N GLN A 335 3.28 43.48 23.39
CA GLN A 335 4.22 42.86 22.47
C GLN A 335 5.26 41.99 23.19
N ILE A 336 5.74 42.37 24.38
CA ILE A 336 6.66 41.53 25.18
C ILE A 336 5.97 40.25 25.67
N SER A 337 4.75 40.39 26.21
CA SER A 337 3.94 39.23 26.63
C SER A 337 3.56 38.35 25.43
N GLU A 338 3.30 38.96 24.28
CA GLU A 338 2.97 38.29 23.03
C GLU A 338 4.19 37.68 22.34
N LEU A 339 5.41 38.23 22.46
CA LEU A 339 6.63 37.63 21.93
C LEU A 339 6.92 36.30 22.64
N GLN A 340 6.63 36.25 23.94
CA GLN A 340 6.79 35.08 24.78
C GLN A 340 5.80 33.97 24.42
N VAL A 341 4.55 34.36 24.11
CA VAL A 341 3.51 33.45 23.59
C VAL A 341 3.78 33.06 22.14
N ALA A 342 4.19 33.99 21.27
CA ALA A 342 4.51 33.75 19.87
C ALA A 342 5.73 32.83 19.70
N TYR A 343 6.71 32.89 20.60
CA TYR A 343 7.79 31.89 20.65
C TYR A 343 7.25 30.48 20.95
N GLU A 344 6.25 30.36 21.83
CA GLU A 344 5.59 29.08 22.12
C GLU A 344 4.69 28.62 20.97
N THR A 345 4.00 29.54 20.29
CA THR A 345 3.16 29.25 19.11
C THR A 345 4.01 28.91 17.89
N GLU A 346 5.11 29.62 17.60
CA GLU A 346 6.02 29.30 16.49
C GLU A 346 6.72 27.94 16.71
N LYS A 347 7.03 27.61 17.98
CA LYS A 347 7.49 26.27 18.35
C LYS A 347 6.44 25.21 18.04
N LYS A 348 5.16 25.48 18.35
CA LYS A 348 4.04 24.60 18.02
C LYS A 348 3.74 24.54 16.53
N ASP A 349 3.90 25.62 15.78
CA ASP A 349 3.72 25.67 14.32
C ASP A 349 4.83 24.88 13.61
N LYS A 350 6.07 24.92 14.11
CA LYS A 350 7.14 24.02 13.65
C LYS A 350 6.84 22.56 13.96
N GLU A 351 6.27 22.27 15.14
CA GLU A 351 5.81 20.94 15.51
C GLU A 351 4.64 20.48 14.61
N ILE A 352 3.72 21.37 14.25
CA ILE A 352 2.61 21.10 13.33
C ILE A 352 3.11 20.89 11.90
N THR A 353 4.06 21.69 11.43
CA THR A 353 4.70 21.49 10.11
C THR A 353 5.45 20.16 10.07
N SER A 354 6.11 19.78 11.17
CA SER A 354 6.73 18.46 11.35
C SER A 354 5.70 17.33 11.33
N LEU A 355 4.55 17.50 12.01
CA LEU A 355 3.46 16.52 12.00
C LEU A 355 2.81 16.38 10.62
N ILE A 356 2.68 17.48 9.86
CA ILE A 356 2.22 17.45 8.46
C ILE A 356 3.20 16.67 7.58
N GLN A 357 4.52 16.87 7.76
CA GLN A 357 5.54 16.08 7.07
C GLN A 357 5.52 14.60 7.46
N GLU A 358 5.39 14.27 8.75
CA GLU A 358 5.26 12.90 9.23
C GLU A 358 4.02 12.22 8.67
N ALA A 359 2.89 12.93 8.59
CA ALA A 359 1.65 12.42 7.99
C ALA A 359 1.85 12.10 6.50
N GLN A 360 2.48 13.00 5.73
CA GLN A 360 2.83 12.75 4.32
C GLN A 360 3.77 11.54 4.17
N LEU A 361 4.78 11.41 5.03
CA LEU A 361 5.71 10.29 5.06
C LEU A 361 5.02 8.97 5.41
N SER A 362 4.04 9.02 6.32
CA SER A 362 3.23 7.86 6.69
C SER A 362 2.35 7.39 5.51
N GLN A 363 1.68 8.31 4.81
CA GLN A 363 0.92 7.99 3.60
C GLN A 363 1.80 7.37 2.52
N LEU A 364 3.00 7.92 2.30
CA LEU A 364 3.97 7.36 1.38
C LEU A 364 4.42 5.95 1.80
N ARG A 365 4.66 5.71 3.10
CA ARG A 365 4.96 4.36 3.62
C ARG A 365 3.83 3.37 3.39
N TYR A 366 2.58 3.75 3.64
CA TYR A 366 1.42 2.87 3.44
C TYR A 366 1.18 2.55 1.97
N THR A 367 1.34 3.53 1.07
CA THR A 367 1.24 3.32 -0.38
C THR A 367 2.37 2.42 -0.90
N LEU A 368 3.62 2.61 -0.42
CA LEU A 368 4.73 1.73 -0.74
C LEU A 368 4.54 0.31 -0.20
N LEU A 369 4.06 0.16 1.05
CA LEU A 369 3.75 -1.15 1.63
C LEU A 369 2.65 -1.85 0.84
N ALA A 370 1.55 -1.16 0.55
CA ALA A 370 0.45 -1.70 -0.27
C ALA A 370 0.95 -2.11 -1.66
N GLY A 371 1.74 -1.26 -2.32
CA GLY A 371 2.37 -1.57 -3.60
C GLY A 371 3.31 -2.77 -3.54
N SER A 372 4.13 -2.88 -2.48
CA SER A 372 5.03 -4.00 -2.25
C SER A 372 4.30 -5.32 -1.96
N LEU A 373 3.19 -5.25 -1.22
CA LEU A 373 2.33 -6.40 -0.94
C LEU A 373 1.64 -6.89 -2.21
N LEU A 374 1.15 -5.95 -3.03
CA LEU A 374 0.54 -6.25 -4.32
C LEU A 374 1.56 -6.87 -5.28
N ALA A 375 2.78 -6.33 -5.32
CA ALA A 375 3.89 -6.90 -6.09
C ALA A 375 4.28 -8.29 -5.58
N ALA A 376 4.35 -8.51 -4.26
CA ALA A 376 4.63 -9.81 -3.67
C ALA A 376 3.53 -10.84 -3.99
N LEU A 377 2.25 -10.44 -3.98
CA LEU A 377 1.13 -11.27 -4.41
C LEU A 377 1.20 -11.60 -5.90
N LEU A 378 1.56 -10.63 -6.75
CA LEU A 378 1.75 -10.86 -8.19
C LEU A 378 2.93 -11.81 -8.46
N ILE A 379 4.06 -11.60 -7.80
CA ILE A 379 5.25 -12.47 -7.90
C ILE A 379 4.92 -13.86 -7.36
N GLY A 380 4.26 -13.95 -6.20
CA GLY A 380 3.80 -15.21 -5.62
C GLY A 380 2.84 -15.95 -6.54
N GLY A 381 1.90 -15.24 -7.16
CA GLY A 381 0.98 -15.77 -8.17
C GLY A 381 1.71 -16.27 -9.41
N LEU A 382 2.69 -15.52 -9.93
CA LEU A 382 3.53 -15.93 -11.05
C LEU A 382 4.39 -17.16 -10.72
N LEU A 383 5.01 -17.19 -9.53
CA LEU A 383 5.80 -18.33 -9.05
C LEU A 383 4.92 -19.57 -8.87
N TYR A 384 3.76 -19.42 -8.24
CA TYR A 384 2.78 -20.50 -8.09
C TYR A 384 2.34 -21.03 -9.45
N ASN A 385 2.03 -20.15 -10.41
CA ASN A 385 1.59 -20.56 -11.73
C ASN A 385 2.73 -21.25 -12.51
N ARG A 386 3.97 -20.74 -12.39
CA ARG A 386 5.17 -21.36 -12.97
C ARG A 386 5.44 -22.74 -12.35
N GLN A 387 5.32 -22.88 -11.03
CA GLN A 387 5.51 -24.13 -10.32
C GLN A 387 4.41 -25.15 -10.65
N ARG A 388 3.16 -24.69 -10.76
CA ARG A 388 2.03 -25.49 -11.23
C ARG A 388 2.25 -25.98 -12.67
N LEU A 389 2.72 -25.12 -13.58
CA LEU A 389 3.08 -25.52 -14.93
C LEU A 389 4.24 -26.51 -14.95
N LYS A 390 5.28 -26.28 -14.15
CA LYS A 390 6.42 -27.19 -14.03
C LYS A 390 5.98 -28.56 -13.54
N HIS A 391 5.18 -28.64 -12.47
CA HIS A 391 4.66 -29.91 -11.97
C HIS A 391 3.77 -30.64 -12.98
N ARG A 392 2.99 -29.92 -13.80
CA ARG A 392 2.23 -30.52 -14.90
C ARG A 392 3.18 -31.13 -15.95
N LYS A 393 4.22 -30.39 -16.35
CA LYS A 393 5.23 -30.88 -17.30
C LYS A 393 6.03 -32.06 -16.74
N ASP A 394 6.47 -32.00 -15.48
CA ASP A 394 7.21 -33.09 -14.83
C ASP A 394 6.35 -34.35 -14.66
N ARG A 395 5.04 -34.21 -14.42
CA ARG A 395 4.12 -35.36 -14.42
C ARG A 395 3.99 -35.98 -15.80
N GLN A 396 3.77 -35.16 -16.83
CA GLN A 396 3.71 -35.64 -18.22
C GLN A 396 5.02 -36.30 -18.65
N LEU A 397 6.16 -35.73 -18.25
CA LEU A 397 7.48 -36.27 -18.55
C LEU A 397 7.70 -37.61 -17.84
N ARG A 398 7.37 -37.72 -16.56
CA ARG A 398 7.47 -39.00 -15.83
C ARG A 398 6.56 -40.07 -16.41
N GLU A 399 5.35 -39.72 -16.83
CA GLU A 399 4.45 -40.65 -17.51
C GLU A 399 5.03 -41.10 -18.87
N GLN A 400 5.69 -40.21 -19.61
CA GLN A 400 6.40 -40.55 -20.85
C GLN A 400 7.63 -41.42 -20.58
N GLU A 401 8.43 -41.09 -19.58
CA GLU A 401 9.61 -41.87 -19.16
C GLU A 401 9.20 -43.28 -18.73
N GLN A 402 8.15 -43.41 -17.91
CA GLN A 402 7.62 -44.72 -17.49
C GLN A 402 7.10 -45.53 -18.68
N ARG A 403 6.40 -44.89 -19.64
CA ARG A 403 5.97 -45.58 -20.87
C ARG A 403 7.15 -46.03 -21.71
N LEU A 404 8.17 -45.19 -21.83
CA LEU A 404 9.38 -45.50 -22.58
C LEU A 404 10.19 -46.61 -21.90
N GLU A 405 10.29 -46.59 -20.58
CA GLU A 405 10.97 -47.61 -19.79
C GLU A 405 10.21 -48.94 -19.84
N ALA A 406 8.89 -48.93 -19.69
CA ALA A 406 8.05 -50.13 -19.87
C ALA A 406 8.18 -50.69 -21.29
N GLN A 407 8.27 -49.81 -22.31
CA GLN A 407 8.52 -50.23 -23.69
C GLN A 407 9.91 -50.87 -23.84
N ARG A 408 10.97 -50.26 -23.28
CA ARG A 408 12.33 -50.82 -23.29
C ARG A 408 12.44 -52.14 -22.55
N LEU A 409 11.78 -52.26 -21.40
CA LEU A 409 11.76 -53.49 -20.63
C LEU A 409 11.05 -54.60 -21.40
N ARG A 410 9.94 -54.28 -22.06
CA ARG A 410 9.21 -55.22 -22.91
C ARG A 410 10.02 -55.65 -24.13
N THR A 411 10.72 -54.73 -24.79
CA THR A 411 11.59 -55.09 -25.93
C THR A 411 12.76 -55.95 -25.47
N ALA A 412 13.41 -55.61 -24.35
CA ALA A 412 14.51 -56.41 -23.78
C ALA A 412 14.04 -57.80 -23.32
N GLN A 413 12.83 -57.90 -22.75
CA GLN A 413 12.23 -59.19 -22.40
C GLN A 413 11.95 -60.05 -23.64
N LEU A 414 11.39 -59.46 -24.70
CA LEU A 414 11.14 -60.16 -25.96
C LEU A 414 12.45 -60.64 -26.60
N GLU A 415 13.50 -59.81 -26.62
CA GLU A 415 14.82 -60.20 -27.11
C GLU A 415 15.44 -61.33 -26.28
N LYS A 416 15.36 -61.24 -24.95
CA LYS A 416 15.84 -62.30 -24.05
C LYS A 416 15.10 -63.61 -24.28
N GLU A 417 13.77 -63.57 -24.42
CA GLU A 417 12.99 -64.76 -24.72
C GLU A 417 13.34 -65.36 -26.09
N GLN A 418 13.61 -64.53 -27.10
CA GLN A 418 14.04 -65.00 -28.42
C GLN A 418 15.41 -65.69 -28.34
N LEU A 419 16.39 -65.05 -27.70
CA LEU A 419 17.73 -65.63 -27.51
C LEU A 419 17.68 -66.94 -26.70
N GLN A 420 16.84 -67.00 -25.67
CA GLN A 420 16.67 -68.22 -24.90
C GLN A 420 16.06 -69.35 -25.74
N ARG A 421 15.03 -69.06 -26.54
CA ARG A 421 14.43 -70.05 -27.45
C ARG A 421 15.44 -70.54 -28.50
N GLU A 422 16.27 -69.65 -29.02
CA GLU A 422 17.32 -70.01 -29.99
C GLU A 422 18.39 -70.91 -29.34
N LEU A 423 18.81 -70.58 -28.11
CA LEU A 423 19.73 -71.40 -27.34
C LEU A 423 19.14 -72.78 -27.01
N ASP A 424 17.91 -72.83 -26.53
CA ASP A 424 17.21 -74.08 -26.20
C ASP A 424 17.06 -74.96 -27.46
N HIS A 425 16.72 -74.37 -28.60
CA HIS A 425 16.66 -75.06 -29.89
C HIS A 425 18.03 -75.66 -30.26
N LYS A 426 19.11 -74.88 -30.13
CA LYS A 426 20.48 -75.35 -30.42
C LYS A 426 20.96 -76.44 -29.48
N GLN A 427 20.59 -76.37 -28.19
CA GLN A 427 20.89 -77.42 -27.22
C GLN A 427 20.11 -78.71 -27.51
N GLN A 428 18.83 -78.61 -27.88
CA GLN A 428 18.03 -79.75 -28.31
C GLN A 428 18.61 -80.40 -29.57
N GLU A 429 18.98 -79.60 -30.57
CA GLU A 429 19.63 -80.06 -31.80
C GLU A 429 20.91 -80.87 -31.48
N LEU A 430 21.76 -80.35 -30.58
CA LEU A 430 22.97 -81.02 -30.13
C LEU A 430 22.68 -82.33 -29.37
N ALA A 431 21.71 -82.33 -28.46
CA ALA A 431 21.33 -83.52 -27.69
C ALA A 431 20.77 -84.63 -28.61
N THR A 432 19.95 -84.27 -29.60
CA THR A 432 19.43 -85.20 -30.59
C THR A 432 20.55 -85.83 -31.41
N GLN A 433 21.54 -85.05 -31.86
CA GLN A 433 22.71 -85.60 -32.57
C GLN A 433 23.49 -86.61 -31.72
N VAL A 434 23.73 -86.30 -30.44
CA VAL A 434 24.43 -87.20 -29.51
C VAL A 434 23.67 -88.51 -29.31
N LEU A 435 22.34 -88.44 -29.13
CA LEU A 435 21.50 -89.62 -28.99
C LEU A 435 21.52 -90.49 -30.27
N HIS A 436 21.49 -89.86 -31.44
CA HIS A 436 21.63 -90.57 -32.72
C HIS A 436 22.98 -91.27 -32.85
N LEU A 437 24.07 -90.60 -32.48
CA LEU A 437 25.42 -91.19 -32.47
C LEU A 437 25.53 -92.34 -31.47
N CYS A 438 25.00 -92.20 -30.26
CA CYS A 438 24.95 -93.28 -29.27
C CYS A 438 24.22 -94.50 -29.82
N ARG A 439 23.00 -94.34 -30.37
CA ARG A 439 22.21 -95.45 -30.92
C ARG A 439 22.91 -96.12 -32.11
N LYS A 440 23.49 -95.33 -33.01
CA LYS A 440 24.29 -95.84 -34.14
C LYS A 440 25.43 -96.72 -33.62
N ASN A 441 26.19 -96.25 -32.64
CA ASN A 441 27.32 -96.99 -32.08
C ASN A 441 26.89 -98.23 -31.28
N GLU A 442 25.80 -98.17 -30.49
CA GLU A 442 25.25 -99.36 -29.82
C GLU A 442 24.82 -100.43 -30.84
N MET A 443 24.14 -100.03 -31.92
CA MET A 443 23.72 -100.94 -32.98
C MET A 443 24.94 -101.58 -33.66
N LEU A 444 25.96 -100.79 -33.98
CA LEU A 444 27.19 -101.29 -34.59
C LEU A 444 27.97 -102.23 -33.64
N GLN A 445 28.02 -101.93 -32.34
CA GLN A 445 28.62 -102.80 -31.33
C GLN A 445 27.85 -104.12 -31.18
N ASN A 446 26.52 -104.08 -31.17
CA ASN A 446 25.68 -105.28 -31.14
C ASN A 446 25.93 -106.16 -32.38
N ILE A 447 25.98 -105.57 -33.58
CA ILE A 447 26.30 -106.29 -34.82
C ILE A 447 27.72 -106.88 -34.74
N GLN A 448 28.68 -106.15 -34.16
CA GLN A 448 30.05 -106.63 -33.96
C GLN A 448 30.11 -107.83 -32.99
N GLU A 449 29.35 -107.79 -31.90
CA GLU A 449 29.27 -108.87 -30.91
C GLU A 449 28.62 -110.13 -31.49
N GLU A 450 27.58 -109.98 -32.32
CA GLU A 450 26.97 -111.10 -33.04
C GLU A 450 27.91 -111.70 -34.08
N LEU A 451 28.67 -110.87 -34.81
CA LEU A 451 29.69 -111.34 -35.75
C LEU A 451 30.83 -112.09 -35.05
N GLY A 452 31.17 -111.71 -33.81
CA GLY A 452 32.18 -112.38 -32.98
C GLY A 452 31.77 -113.77 -32.47
N LYS A 453 30.48 -114.09 -32.47
CA LYS A 453 29.93 -115.40 -32.07
C LYS A 453 29.97 -116.44 -33.18
N LEU A 454 30.36 -116.06 -34.41
CA LEU A 454 30.47 -116.98 -35.55
C LEU A 454 31.76 -117.82 -35.48
N PRO A 455 31.71 -119.13 -35.80
CA PRO A 455 32.85 -120.04 -35.67
C PRO A 455 34.03 -119.65 -36.58
N ALA A 456 35.26 -119.74 -36.03
CA ALA A 456 36.50 -119.20 -36.61
C ALA A 456 37.03 -119.91 -37.88
N ALA A 457 36.30 -120.86 -38.46
CA ALA A 457 36.74 -121.61 -39.64
C ALA A 457 35.59 -121.84 -40.64
N GLY A 458 35.78 -121.37 -41.88
CA GLY A 458 34.86 -121.54 -43.00
C GLY A 458 34.86 -120.32 -43.96
N PRO A 459 34.30 -120.43 -45.18
CA PRO A 459 34.24 -119.33 -46.16
C PRO A 459 33.51 -118.08 -45.63
N SER A 460 32.55 -118.27 -44.73
CA SER A 460 31.78 -117.20 -44.08
C SER A 460 32.56 -116.49 -42.96
N ALA A 461 33.60 -117.10 -42.40
CA ALA A 461 34.43 -116.50 -41.34
C ALA A 461 35.27 -115.33 -41.87
N GLN A 462 35.79 -115.43 -43.10
CA GLN A 462 36.54 -114.34 -43.75
C GLN A 462 35.64 -113.13 -44.06
N LYS A 463 34.40 -113.36 -44.51
CA LYS A 463 33.41 -112.30 -44.75
C LYS A 463 32.97 -111.64 -43.46
N ALA A 464 32.72 -112.42 -42.40
CA ALA A 464 32.40 -111.92 -41.07
C ALA A 464 33.55 -111.10 -40.46
N GLN A 465 34.81 -111.53 -40.62
CA GLN A 465 35.98 -110.74 -40.20
C GLN A 465 36.17 -109.47 -41.01
N SER A 466 35.87 -109.50 -42.32
CA SER A 466 35.88 -108.29 -43.17
C SER A 466 34.81 -107.29 -42.73
N LEU A 467 33.58 -107.75 -42.48
CA LEU A 467 32.49 -106.92 -41.96
C LEU A 467 32.79 -106.39 -40.56
N ALA A 468 33.34 -107.22 -39.67
CA ALA A 468 33.77 -106.78 -38.34
C ALA A 468 34.89 -105.73 -38.39
N ARG A 469 35.81 -105.83 -39.36
CA ARG A 469 36.82 -104.79 -39.62
C ARG A 469 36.22 -103.51 -40.20
N GLN A 470 35.26 -103.61 -41.12
CA GLN A 470 34.56 -102.43 -41.66
C GLN A 470 33.70 -101.72 -40.60
N ILE A 471 33.06 -102.48 -39.70
CA ILE A 471 32.33 -101.94 -38.55
C ILE A 471 33.30 -101.31 -37.56
N SER A 472 34.43 -101.95 -37.27
CA SER A 472 35.47 -101.37 -36.41
C SER A 472 36.05 -100.08 -36.99
N HIS A 473 36.19 -99.97 -38.31
CA HIS A 473 36.66 -98.77 -38.97
C HIS A 473 35.62 -97.65 -38.94
N ASN A 474 34.33 -97.96 -39.14
CA ASN A 474 33.24 -96.98 -39.03
C ASN A 474 33.00 -96.51 -37.58
N LEU A 475 33.13 -97.41 -36.59
CA LEU A 475 33.09 -97.06 -35.16
C LEU A 475 34.26 -96.16 -34.74
N SER A 476 35.35 -96.14 -35.51
CA SER A 476 36.49 -95.25 -35.29
C SER A 476 36.64 -94.17 -36.37
N SER A 477 35.58 -93.89 -37.16
CA SER A 477 35.62 -92.80 -38.13
C SER A 477 35.70 -91.46 -37.41
N ASP A 478 36.62 -90.60 -37.84
CA ASP A 478 36.79 -89.26 -37.29
C ASP A 478 35.71 -88.28 -37.80
N GLU A 479 34.97 -88.62 -38.86
CA GLU A 479 33.96 -87.74 -39.50
C GLU A 479 32.75 -87.47 -38.59
N ASP A 480 32.22 -88.50 -37.92
CA ASP A 480 31.12 -88.34 -36.94
C ASP A 480 31.55 -87.47 -35.74
N TRP A 481 32.84 -87.52 -35.39
CA TRP A 481 33.43 -86.71 -34.32
C TRP A 481 33.66 -85.27 -34.73
N GLU A 482 34.08 -85.02 -35.97
CA GLU A 482 34.23 -83.67 -36.50
C GLU A 482 32.88 -82.96 -36.58
N ALA A 483 31.83 -83.63 -37.08
CA ALA A 483 30.47 -83.09 -37.09
C ALA A 483 29.93 -82.81 -35.67
N PHE A 484 30.17 -83.73 -34.71
CA PHE A 484 29.84 -83.50 -33.30
C PHE A 484 30.58 -82.29 -32.72
N LEU A 485 31.89 -82.18 -32.98
CA LEU A 485 32.71 -81.10 -32.44
C LEU A 485 32.33 -79.74 -33.06
N GLU A 486 31.90 -79.69 -34.31
CA GLU A 486 31.37 -78.49 -34.95
C GLU A 486 30.06 -78.04 -34.32
N SER A 487 29.09 -78.95 -34.17
CA SER A 487 27.82 -78.67 -33.48
C SER A 487 28.04 -78.28 -32.02
N PHE A 488 28.92 -78.97 -31.29
CA PHE A 488 29.25 -78.66 -29.90
C PHE A 488 29.97 -77.31 -29.79
N ARG A 489 30.85 -76.94 -30.73
CA ARG A 489 31.51 -75.63 -30.78
C ARG A 489 30.54 -74.48 -31.02
N SER A 490 29.47 -74.72 -31.76
CA SER A 490 28.42 -73.70 -31.98
C SER A 490 27.65 -73.34 -30.70
N VAL A 491 27.54 -74.29 -29.75
CA VAL A 491 26.81 -74.10 -28.48
C VAL A 491 27.75 -73.76 -27.32
N HIS A 492 28.97 -74.31 -27.33
CA HIS A 492 29.96 -74.19 -26.25
C HIS A 492 31.28 -73.62 -26.78
N ARG A 493 31.22 -72.50 -27.49
CA ARG A 493 32.40 -71.84 -28.09
C ARG A 493 33.51 -71.61 -27.08
N ASP A 494 33.17 -71.02 -25.93
CA ASP A 494 34.11 -70.64 -24.88
C ASP A 494 34.79 -71.84 -24.21
N PHE A 495 34.18 -73.03 -24.27
CA PHE A 495 34.73 -74.23 -23.67
C PHE A 495 36.00 -74.71 -24.39
N PHE A 496 36.05 -74.61 -25.73
CA PHE A 496 37.26 -74.94 -26.47
C PHE A 496 38.36 -73.91 -26.29
N ASP A 497 38.00 -72.63 -26.29
CA ASP A 497 38.96 -71.55 -26.08
C ASP A 497 39.62 -71.67 -24.70
N TYR A 498 38.83 -72.03 -23.67
CA TYR A 498 39.34 -72.36 -22.34
C TYR A 498 40.30 -73.57 -22.35
N LEU A 499 39.88 -74.71 -22.92
CA LEU A 499 40.73 -75.90 -22.94
C LEU A 499 42.04 -75.65 -23.69
N ALA A 500 42.00 -74.89 -24.78
CA ALA A 500 43.19 -74.53 -25.54
C ALA A 500 44.12 -73.57 -24.78
N ARG A 501 43.57 -72.63 -24.00
CA ARG A 501 44.33 -71.65 -23.23
C ARG A 501 45.01 -72.25 -22.00
N GLU A 502 44.25 -72.96 -21.17
CA GLU A 502 44.75 -73.47 -19.87
C GLU A 502 45.44 -74.83 -20.02
N TYR A 503 45.04 -75.63 -21.01
CA TYR A 503 45.54 -76.99 -21.19
C TYR A 503 45.97 -77.26 -22.65
N PRO A 504 46.97 -76.53 -23.17
CA PRO A 504 47.37 -76.59 -24.58
C PRO A 504 47.92 -77.97 -25.02
N ASN A 505 48.30 -78.82 -24.07
CA ASN A 505 48.90 -80.14 -24.32
C ASN A 505 47.87 -81.29 -24.33
N LEU A 506 46.57 -80.97 -24.34
CA LEU A 506 45.52 -81.98 -24.50
C LEU A 506 45.49 -82.51 -25.93
N THR A 507 45.44 -83.83 -26.04
CA THR A 507 45.27 -84.52 -27.32
C THR A 507 43.83 -84.43 -27.82
N THR A 508 43.61 -84.67 -29.11
CA THR A 508 42.27 -84.71 -29.72
C THR A 508 41.33 -85.69 -28.99
N GLY A 509 41.83 -86.86 -28.57
CA GLY A 509 41.04 -87.83 -27.79
C GLY A 509 40.66 -87.36 -26.38
N GLU A 510 41.50 -86.53 -25.77
CA GLU A 510 41.25 -85.92 -24.46
C GLU A 510 40.25 -84.77 -24.56
N ILE A 511 40.30 -83.98 -25.64
CA ILE A 511 39.32 -82.94 -25.96
C ILE A 511 37.95 -83.56 -26.24
N ARG A 512 37.89 -84.66 -27.01
CA ARG A 512 36.64 -85.42 -27.23
C ARG A 512 36.06 -85.90 -25.90
N LEU A 513 36.88 -86.53 -25.05
CA LEU A 513 36.46 -86.99 -23.73
C LEU A 513 35.95 -85.85 -22.85
N ALA A 514 36.64 -84.70 -22.84
CA ALA A 514 36.23 -83.52 -22.07
C ALA A 514 34.90 -82.93 -22.58
N SER A 515 34.69 -82.87 -23.90
CA SER A 515 33.46 -82.37 -24.53
C SER A 515 32.26 -83.25 -24.19
N LEU A 516 32.44 -84.57 -24.15
CA LEU A 516 31.39 -85.51 -23.74
C LEU A 516 31.05 -85.41 -22.25
N MET A 517 32.06 -85.21 -21.41
CA MET A 517 31.83 -84.96 -19.98
C MET A 517 31.13 -83.62 -19.75
N LYS A 518 31.39 -82.62 -20.61
CA LYS A 518 30.71 -81.32 -20.58
C LYS A 518 29.22 -81.42 -20.93
N LEU A 519 28.83 -82.40 -21.73
CA LEU A 519 27.42 -82.74 -21.98
C LEU A 519 26.77 -83.58 -20.88
N ASN A 520 27.48 -83.77 -19.77
CA ASN A 520 27.03 -84.58 -18.64
C ASN A 520 26.69 -86.05 -18.99
N LEU A 521 27.34 -86.60 -20.02
CA LEU A 521 27.10 -87.99 -20.42
C LEU A 521 27.63 -88.97 -19.36
N SER A 522 26.91 -90.08 -19.19
CA SER A 522 27.30 -91.15 -18.28
C SER A 522 28.56 -91.89 -18.77
N THR A 523 29.29 -92.52 -17.86
CA THR A 523 30.46 -93.34 -18.21
C THR A 523 30.13 -94.43 -19.25
N LYS A 524 28.89 -94.92 -19.26
CA LYS A 524 28.41 -95.92 -20.22
C LYS A 524 28.21 -95.30 -21.61
N GLU A 525 27.55 -94.16 -21.71
CA GLU A 525 27.34 -93.46 -22.99
C GLU A 525 28.65 -92.99 -23.61
N ILE A 526 29.57 -92.47 -22.78
CA ILE A 526 30.90 -92.06 -23.25
C ILE A 526 31.71 -93.28 -23.75
N ALA A 527 31.59 -94.43 -23.08
CA ALA A 527 32.22 -95.68 -23.51
C ALA A 527 31.70 -96.14 -24.89
N THR A 528 30.38 -96.06 -25.09
CA THR A 528 29.73 -96.35 -26.38
C THR A 528 30.21 -95.39 -27.47
N LEU A 529 30.27 -94.09 -27.20
CA LEU A 529 30.66 -93.07 -28.18
C LEU A 529 32.15 -93.16 -28.56
N LEU A 530 33.03 -93.38 -27.60
CA LEU A 530 34.47 -93.51 -27.83
C LEU A 530 34.90 -94.92 -28.25
N ASN A 531 33.95 -95.86 -28.37
CA ASN A 531 34.17 -97.26 -28.70
C ASN A 531 35.29 -97.92 -27.86
N ILE A 532 35.26 -97.68 -26.55
CA ILE A 532 36.20 -98.25 -25.59
C ILE A 532 35.47 -98.77 -24.36
N THR A 533 36.11 -99.65 -23.59
CA THR A 533 35.47 -100.22 -22.40
C THR A 533 35.24 -99.15 -21.32
N ALA A 534 34.25 -99.37 -20.45
CA ALA A 534 34.01 -98.49 -19.30
C ALA A 534 35.24 -98.35 -18.38
N ASP A 535 36.07 -99.40 -18.29
CA ASP A 535 37.37 -99.33 -17.60
C ASP A 535 38.40 -98.47 -18.37
N GLY A 536 38.39 -98.53 -19.69
CA GLY A 536 39.13 -97.64 -20.57
C GLY A 536 38.78 -96.16 -20.35
N ILE A 537 37.49 -95.84 -20.14
CA ILE A 537 37.04 -94.49 -19.78
C ILE A 537 37.56 -94.06 -18.42
N LYS A 538 37.56 -94.93 -17.40
CA LYS A 538 38.15 -94.61 -16.09
C LYS A 538 39.62 -94.25 -16.20
N LYS A 539 40.39 -95.03 -16.97
CA LYS A 539 41.80 -94.75 -17.26
C LYS A 539 41.98 -93.48 -18.07
N ALA A 540 41.12 -93.21 -19.06
CA ALA A 540 41.16 -91.98 -19.86
C ALA A 540 40.84 -90.73 -19.03
N ARG A 541 39.84 -90.80 -18.13
CA ARG A 541 39.54 -89.75 -17.15
C ARG A 541 40.70 -89.50 -16.21
N TYR A 542 41.37 -90.55 -15.73
CA TYR A 542 42.57 -90.42 -14.91
C TYR A 542 43.71 -89.73 -15.67
N ARG A 543 43.96 -90.09 -16.93
CA ARG A 543 44.98 -89.43 -17.78
C ARG A 543 44.65 -87.96 -18.01
N LEU A 544 43.40 -87.66 -18.34
CA LEU A 544 42.93 -86.29 -18.54
C LEU A 544 43.10 -85.48 -17.25
N ARG A 545 42.70 -86.03 -16.10
CA ARG A 545 42.89 -85.41 -14.77
C ARG A 545 44.35 -85.07 -14.49
N LYS A 546 45.25 -86.03 -14.75
CA LYS A 546 46.70 -85.84 -14.54
C LYS A 546 47.28 -84.75 -15.46
N LYS A 547 46.84 -84.69 -16.72
CA LYS A 547 47.27 -83.65 -17.67
C LYS A 547 46.70 -82.27 -17.37
N MET A 548 45.50 -82.22 -16.78
CA MET A 548 44.89 -80.99 -16.28
C MET A 548 45.40 -80.58 -14.89
N ALA A 549 46.38 -81.32 -14.33
CA ALA A 549 46.97 -81.08 -13.01
C ALA A 549 45.95 -81.01 -11.86
N LEU A 550 44.85 -81.77 -11.95
CA LEU A 550 43.81 -81.81 -10.93
C LEU A 550 44.13 -82.83 -9.82
N GLU A 551 43.81 -82.50 -8.57
CA GLU A 551 43.98 -83.40 -7.42
C GLU A 551 43.14 -84.68 -7.56
N SER A 552 43.60 -85.78 -6.93
CA SER A 552 42.99 -87.12 -7.07
C SER A 552 41.54 -87.19 -6.62
N GLU A 553 41.15 -86.35 -5.67
CA GLU A 553 39.80 -86.24 -5.09
C GLU A 553 38.80 -85.49 -6.00
N VAL A 554 39.28 -84.73 -7.00
CA VAL A 554 38.41 -83.90 -7.85
C VAL A 554 37.68 -84.75 -8.89
N ASN A 555 36.34 -84.66 -8.88
CA ASN A 555 35.52 -85.21 -9.93
C ASN A 555 35.66 -84.37 -11.21
N ILE A 556 36.41 -84.89 -12.17
CA ILE A 556 36.72 -84.21 -13.43
C ILE A 556 35.48 -83.86 -14.25
N GLN A 557 34.42 -84.66 -14.20
CA GLN A 557 33.18 -84.38 -14.93
C GLN A 557 32.45 -83.19 -14.31
N GLU A 558 32.35 -83.15 -12.98
CA GLU A 558 31.78 -82.01 -12.26
C GLU A 558 32.59 -80.73 -12.44
N PHE A 559 33.91 -80.84 -12.45
CA PHE A 559 34.82 -79.72 -12.76
C PHE A 559 34.55 -79.13 -14.16
N LEU A 560 34.44 -79.97 -15.19
CA LEU A 560 34.16 -79.52 -16.56
C LEU A 560 32.73 -78.95 -16.71
N LEU A 561 31.74 -79.51 -16.00
CA LEU A 561 30.36 -79.01 -16.03
C LEU A 561 30.25 -77.59 -15.45
N ARG A 562 31.04 -77.27 -14.42
CA ARG A 562 31.04 -75.96 -13.77
C ARG A 562 31.76 -74.86 -14.56
N TYR A 563 32.47 -75.18 -15.65
CA TYR A 563 33.27 -74.22 -16.42
C TYR A 563 32.57 -73.73 -17.72
N PRO A 564 32.60 -72.46 -18.14
CA PRO A 564 33.30 -71.33 -17.52
C PRO A 564 32.69 -70.98 -16.18
N VAL A 565 33.55 -70.98 -15.16
CA VAL A 565 33.27 -70.25 -13.93
C VAL A 565 33.11 -68.81 -14.40
N ALA A 566 31.89 -68.29 -14.32
CA ALA A 566 31.69 -66.87 -14.38
C ALA A 566 32.68 -66.26 -13.39
N GLU A 567 33.66 -65.52 -13.90
CA GLU A 567 34.41 -64.60 -13.07
C GLU A 567 33.36 -63.76 -12.35
N VAL A 568 33.23 -64.01 -11.05
CA VAL A 568 32.69 -63.02 -10.13
C VAL A 568 33.72 -61.90 -10.16
N PRO A 569 33.41 -60.72 -10.72
CA PRO A 569 34.30 -59.59 -10.57
C PRO A 569 34.16 -59.10 -9.13
N ALA A 570 35.29 -58.74 -8.53
CA ALA A 570 35.39 -58.05 -7.26
C ALA A 570 34.58 -56.75 -7.23
#